data_AF-A0A352PXY9-F1
#
_entry.id   AF-A0A352PXY9-F1
#
_cell.length_a   1.000
_cell.length_b   1.000
_cell.length_c   1.000
_cell.angle_alpha   90.00
_cell.angle_beta   90.00
_cell.angle_gamma   90.00
#
_symmetry.space_group_name_H-M   'P 1'
#
loop_
_entity.id
_entity.type
_entity.pdbx_description
1 polymer ?
#
loop_
_entity_poly.entity_id
_entity_poly.type
_entity_poly.pdbx_seq_one_letter_code
_entity_poly.pdbx_strand_id
1 'polypeptide(L)'
;AVPRDVDPAINQIDNVYLYDIDDLQGVVEVNKQERQREAHQAEHIIAAETLKFLEWLQTLEVVPTIIALRRKAEEIRLEQLEKTLAQLPHVDDKARQALEILTESIVNKLLHDPILFLKKKSGRSSKQHCLDFAQQLFNLADSAASDDLTSLDSLDE
;
A
#
# COMPACT_ATOMS: atom_id res chain seq x y z
N ALA A 1 -33.03 -4.10 44.23
CA ALA A 1 -32.29 -5.37 44.08
C ALA A 1 -33.27 -6.49 43.70
N VAL A 2 -32.79 -7.73 43.58
CA VAL A 2 -33.63 -8.94 43.56
C VAL A 2 -33.22 -9.76 44.78
N PRO A 3 -34.06 -9.99 45.81
CA PRO A 3 -35.50 -9.68 45.94
C PRO A 3 -35.82 -8.18 46.02
N ARG A 4 -37.11 -7.82 45.85
CA ARG A 4 -37.57 -6.42 45.90
C ARG A 4 -37.38 -5.84 47.30
N ASP A 5 -36.70 -4.71 47.38
CA ASP A 5 -36.45 -3.99 48.64
C ASP A 5 -37.59 -3.02 49.01
N VAL A 6 -38.55 -2.81 48.10
CA VAL A 6 -39.55 -1.74 48.15
C VAL A 6 -40.92 -2.30 47.82
N ASP A 7 -41.92 -1.98 48.66
CA ASP A 7 -43.31 -2.44 48.50
C ASP A 7 -43.98 -1.75 47.28
N PRO A 8 -44.56 -2.50 46.33
CA PRO A 8 -45.26 -1.92 45.17
C PRO A 8 -46.45 -1.02 45.53
N ALA A 9 -47.02 -1.13 46.73
CA ALA A 9 -48.11 -0.26 47.19
C ALA A 9 -47.72 1.23 47.29
N ILE A 10 -46.41 1.54 47.33
CA ILE A 10 -45.89 2.91 47.46
C ILE A 10 -46.16 3.73 46.18
N ASN A 11 -46.39 3.09 45.04
CA ASN A 11 -46.77 3.73 43.78
C ASN A 11 -48.19 4.33 43.80
N GLN A 12 -48.94 4.17 44.89
CA GLN A 12 -50.27 4.77 45.12
C GLN A 12 -50.19 6.15 45.80
N ILE A 13 -49.01 6.59 46.22
CA ILE A 13 -48.79 7.90 46.85
C ILE A 13 -48.55 8.94 45.75
N ASP A 14 -49.29 10.06 45.81
CA ASP A 14 -49.11 11.16 44.86
C ASP A 14 -47.64 11.64 44.81
N ASN A 15 -47.12 11.82 43.60
CA ASN A 15 -45.74 12.18 43.27
C ASN A 15 -44.66 11.13 43.61
N VAL A 16 -45.02 9.87 43.84
CA VAL A 16 -44.04 8.77 44.01
C VAL A 16 -44.15 7.79 42.84
N TYR A 17 -43.03 7.60 42.14
CA TYR A 17 -42.92 6.67 41.00
C TYR A 17 -41.95 5.54 41.35
N LEU A 18 -42.44 4.30 41.29
CA LEU A 18 -41.61 3.10 41.44
C LEU A 18 -41.29 2.53 40.05
N TYR A 19 -39.99 2.35 39.78
CA TYR A 19 -39.50 1.66 38.60
C TYR A 19 -38.80 0.37 39.02
N ASP A 20 -39.14 -0.76 38.41
CA ASP A 20 -38.50 -2.04 38.66
C ASP A 20 -37.60 -2.49 37.49
N ILE A 21 -36.99 -3.68 37.63
CA ILE A 21 -36.08 -4.24 36.62
C ILE A 21 -36.84 -4.59 35.33
N ASP A 22 -38.13 -4.91 35.42
CA ASP A 22 -38.97 -5.22 34.26
C ASP A 22 -39.31 -3.93 33.50
N ASP A 23 -39.50 -2.79 34.18
CA ASP A 23 -39.65 -1.47 33.54
C ASP A 23 -38.41 -1.03 32.76
N LEU A 24 -37.23 -1.52 33.14
CA LEU A 24 -35.97 -1.27 32.43
C LEU A 24 -35.74 -2.20 31.23
N GLN A 25 -36.48 -3.31 31.10
CA GLN A 25 -36.32 -4.24 29.97
C GLN A 25 -36.64 -3.58 28.62
N GLY A 26 -37.65 -2.70 28.57
CA GLY A 26 -37.98 -1.95 27.35
C GLY A 26 -36.83 -1.04 26.88
N VAL A 27 -36.16 -0.36 27.83
CA VAL A 27 -35.00 0.50 27.54
C VAL A 27 -33.79 -0.35 27.11
N VAL A 28 -33.61 -1.53 27.71
CA VAL A 28 -32.54 -2.46 27.34
C VAL A 28 -32.72 -3.01 25.93
N GLU A 29 -33.95 -3.36 25.54
CA GLU A 29 -34.23 -3.90 24.20
C GLU A 29 -34.06 -2.82 23.11
N VAL A 30 -34.51 -1.58 23.36
CA VAL A 30 -34.24 -0.44 22.46
C VAL A 30 -32.73 -0.19 22.33
N ASN A 31 -31.99 -0.17 23.43
CA ASN A 31 -30.52 -0.02 23.40
C ASN A 31 -29.81 -1.19 22.70
N LYS A 32 -30.39 -2.39 22.70
CA LYS A 32 -29.85 -3.55 21.99
C LYS A 32 -30.06 -3.42 20.48
N GLN A 33 -31.24 -2.96 20.05
CA GLN A 33 -31.52 -2.69 18.64
C GLN A 33 -30.65 -1.55 18.08
N GLU A 34 -30.50 -0.46 18.84
CA GLU A 34 -29.59 0.64 18.46
C GLU A 34 -28.15 0.16 18.34
N ARG A 35 -27.64 -0.64 19.29
CA ARG A 35 -26.29 -1.24 19.20
C ARG A 35 -26.12 -2.15 17.99
N GLN A 36 -27.15 -2.93 17.62
CA GLN A 36 -27.09 -3.77 16.41
C GLN A 36 -27.04 -2.93 15.14
N ARG A 37 -27.82 -1.86 15.08
CA ARG A 37 -27.85 -0.94 13.94
C ARG A 37 -26.52 -0.22 13.76
N GLU A 38 -25.94 0.28 14.85
CA GLU A 38 -24.60 0.88 14.86
C GLU A 38 -23.51 -0.14 14.49
N ALA A 39 -23.61 -1.38 14.97
CA ALA A 39 -22.69 -2.45 14.58
C ALA A 39 -22.71 -2.73 13.07
N HIS A 40 -23.90 -2.78 12.45
CA HIS A 40 -24.02 -2.93 11.01
C HIS A 40 -23.43 -1.75 10.22
N GLN A 41 -23.58 -0.52 10.72
CA GLN A 41 -22.90 0.63 10.11
C GLN A 41 -21.37 0.51 10.22
N ALA A 42 -20.87 0.08 11.38
CA ALA A 42 -19.44 -0.15 11.57
C ALA A 42 -18.91 -1.24 10.63
N GLU A 43 -19.64 -2.34 10.41
CA GLU A 43 -19.30 -3.39 9.44
C GLU A 43 -19.15 -2.84 8.02
N HIS A 44 -20.08 -1.97 7.60
CA HIS A 44 -20.00 -1.31 6.29
C HIS A 44 -18.76 -0.41 6.16
N ILE A 45 -18.43 0.34 7.20
CA ILE A 45 -17.21 1.18 7.22
C ILE A 45 -15.97 0.30 7.12
N ILE A 46 -15.90 -0.77 7.92
CA ILE A 46 -14.78 -1.72 7.90
C ILE A 46 -14.62 -2.34 6.52
N ALA A 47 -15.71 -2.77 5.87
CA ALA A 47 -15.66 -3.35 4.53
C ALA A 47 -15.12 -2.34 3.49
N ALA A 48 -15.58 -1.09 3.54
CA ALA A 48 -15.13 -0.03 2.65
C ALA A 48 -13.63 0.30 2.86
N GLU A 49 -13.19 0.41 4.12
CA GLU A 49 -11.78 0.68 4.43
C GLU A 49 -10.87 -0.52 4.10
N THR A 50 -11.36 -1.74 4.28
CA THR A 50 -10.63 -2.96 3.88
C THR A 50 -10.39 -2.99 2.37
N LEU A 51 -11.39 -2.62 1.56
CA LEU A 51 -11.24 -2.50 0.11
C LEU A 51 -10.19 -1.44 -0.26
N LYS A 52 -10.25 -0.25 0.36
CA LYS A 52 -9.26 0.81 0.13
C LYS A 52 -7.85 0.36 0.53
N PHE A 53 -7.71 -0.34 1.65
CA PHE A 53 -6.43 -0.88 2.10
C PHE A 53 -5.87 -1.92 1.12
N LEU A 54 -6.71 -2.83 0.63
CA LEU A 54 -6.32 -3.81 -0.39
C LEU A 54 -5.91 -3.15 -1.71
N GLU A 55 -6.63 -2.11 -2.14
CA GLU A 55 -6.23 -1.32 -3.31
C GLU A 55 -4.88 -0.61 -3.10
N TRP A 56 -4.64 -0.08 -1.91
CA TRP A 56 -3.36 0.55 -1.54
C TRP A 56 -2.22 -0.48 -1.53
N LEU A 57 -2.43 -1.66 -0.92
CA LEU A 57 -1.45 -2.73 -0.89
C LEU A 57 -1.04 -3.16 -2.32
N GLN A 58 -2.00 -3.23 -3.24
CA GLN A 58 -1.73 -3.50 -4.65
C GLN A 58 -0.91 -2.42 -5.36
N THR A 59 -0.84 -1.19 -4.83
CA THR A 59 0.07 -0.17 -5.39
C THR A 59 1.52 -0.37 -4.96
N LEU A 60 1.77 -1.21 -3.94
CA LEU A 60 3.12 -1.50 -3.47
C LEU A 60 3.79 -2.63 -4.28
N GLU A 61 3.04 -3.54 -4.89
CA GLU A 61 3.58 -4.64 -5.71
C GLU A 61 4.38 -4.16 -6.94
N VAL A 62 4.07 -2.98 -7.47
CA VAL A 62 4.76 -2.39 -8.63
C VAL A 62 6.06 -1.68 -8.27
N VAL A 63 6.28 -1.38 -6.99
CA VAL A 63 7.42 -0.58 -6.52
C VAL A 63 8.77 -1.28 -6.78
N PRO A 64 8.96 -2.58 -6.46
CA PRO A 64 10.23 -3.27 -6.75
C PRO A 64 10.60 -3.25 -8.23
N THR A 65 9.62 -3.46 -9.12
CA THR A 65 9.81 -3.44 -10.57
C THR A 65 10.23 -2.05 -11.07
N ILE A 66 9.63 -0.98 -10.54
CA ILE A 66 10.02 0.41 -10.87
C ILE A 66 11.45 0.70 -10.43
N ILE A 67 11.86 0.22 -9.25
CA ILE A 67 13.23 0.39 -8.75
C ILE A 67 14.22 -0.36 -9.64
N ALA A 68 13.95 -1.62 -9.96
CA ALA A 68 14.80 -2.43 -10.84
C ALA A 68 14.95 -1.81 -12.24
N LEU A 69 13.85 -1.29 -12.81
CA LEU A 69 13.86 -0.60 -14.10
C LEU A 69 14.74 0.66 -14.08
N ARG A 70 14.62 1.48 -13.04
CA ARG A 70 15.45 2.69 -12.87
C ARG A 70 16.92 2.34 -12.71
N ARG A 71 17.23 1.33 -11.90
CA ARG A 71 18.61 0.86 -11.69
C ARG A 71 19.24 0.44 -13.02
N LYS A 72 18.57 -0.41 -13.78
CA LYS A 72 19.06 -0.88 -15.08
C LYS A 72 19.27 0.26 -16.08
N ALA A 73 18.34 1.21 -16.16
CA ALA A 73 18.48 2.36 -17.04
C ALA A 73 19.67 3.25 -16.66
N GLU A 74 19.92 3.40 -15.36
CA GLU A 74 21.06 4.16 -14.85
C GLU A 74 22.40 3.46 -15.09
N GLU A 75 22.47 2.15 -14.91
CA GLU A 75 23.65 1.34 -15.27
C GLU A 75 24.01 1.51 -16.75
N ILE A 76 23.03 1.40 -17.64
CA ILE A 76 23.23 1.62 -19.08
C ILE A 76 23.69 3.05 -19.35
N ARG A 77 23.08 4.05 -18.71
CA ARG A 77 23.43 5.46 -18.87
C ARG A 77 24.89 5.72 -18.51
N LEU A 78 25.32 5.23 -17.34
CA LEU A 78 26.68 5.41 -16.84
C LEU A 78 27.70 4.69 -17.73
N GLU A 79 27.42 3.45 -18.13
CA GLU A 79 28.30 2.69 -19.03
C GLU A 79 28.53 3.41 -20.37
N GLN A 80 27.46 3.94 -20.98
CA GLN A 80 27.58 4.67 -22.25
C GLN A 80 28.24 6.03 -22.07
N LEU A 81 27.97 6.73 -20.96
CA LEU A 81 28.60 7.99 -20.64
C LEU A 81 30.11 7.82 -20.44
N GLU A 82 30.52 6.80 -19.68
CA GLU A 82 31.94 6.49 -19.45
C GLU A 82 32.66 6.15 -20.76
N LYS A 83 32.07 5.27 -21.59
CA LYS A 83 32.61 4.93 -22.92
C LYS A 83 32.78 6.16 -23.82
N THR A 84 31.80 7.05 -23.80
CA THR A 84 31.81 8.29 -24.60
C THR A 84 32.88 9.26 -24.10
N LEU A 85 32.98 9.45 -22.78
CA LEU A 85 33.99 10.31 -22.17
C LEU A 85 35.41 9.77 -22.39
N ALA A 86 35.60 8.46 -22.37
CA ALA A 86 36.89 7.83 -22.66
C ALA A 86 37.37 8.10 -24.11
N GLN A 87 36.44 8.29 -25.05
CA GLN A 87 36.75 8.65 -26.44
C GLN A 87 36.98 10.15 -26.65
N LEU A 88 36.72 10.98 -25.63
CA LEU A 88 36.85 12.44 -25.65
C LEU A 88 37.94 12.90 -24.65
N PRO A 89 39.23 12.71 -24.95
CA PRO A 89 40.35 12.97 -24.03
C PRO A 89 40.53 14.45 -23.63
N HIS A 90 39.83 15.38 -24.29
CA HIS A 90 39.92 16.83 -24.05
C HIS A 90 38.56 17.47 -23.73
N VAL A 91 37.60 16.70 -23.21
CA VAL A 91 36.32 17.26 -22.77
C VAL A 91 36.54 18.20 -21.57
N ASP A 92 36.00 19.41 -21.63
CA ASP A 92 36.00 20.33 -20.49
C ASP A 92 34.90 19.93 -19.49
N ASP A 93 35.04 20.35 -18.23
CA ASP A 93 34.10 19.98 -17.17
C ASP A 93 32.67 20.46 -17.47
N LYS A 94 32.54 21.57 -18.20
CA LYS A 94 31.25 22.10 -18.64
C LYS A 94 30.56 21.17 -19.64
N ALA A 95 31.27 20.64 -20.63
CA ALA A 95 30.72 19.66 -21.56
C ALA A 95 30.43 18.32 -20.88
N ARG A 96 31.26 17.88 -19.93
CA ARG A 96 30.98 16.69 -19.11
C ARG A 96 29.65 16.84 -18.37
N GLN A 97 29.45 17.95 -17.67
CA GLN A 97 28.20 18.23 -16.95
C GLN A 97 27.00 18.34 -17.90
N ALA A 98 27.18 18.95 -19.07
CA ALA A 98 26.12 19.03 -20.08
C ALA A 98 25.70 17.65 -20.61
N LEU A 99 26.66 16.73 -20.79
CA LEU A 99 26.40 15.33 -21.18
C LEU A 99 25.67 14.57 -20.08
N GLU A 100 26.07 14.73 -18.81
CA GLU A 100 25.35 14.15 -17.68
C GLU A 100 23.89 14.58 -17.65
N ILE A 101 23.63 15.90 -17.69
CA ILE A 101 22.26 16.45 -17.70
C ILE A 101 21.46 15.94 -18.91
N LEU A 102 22.08 15.91 -20.09
CA LEU A 102 21.43 15.42 -21.31
C LEU A 102 21.02 13.95 -21.17
N THR A 103 21.95 13.10 -20.76
CA THR A 103 21.71 11.65 -20.63
C THR A 103 20.67 11.36 -19.54
N GLU A 104 20.74 12.06 -18.41
CA GLU A 104 19.75 11.94 -17.33
C GLU A 104 18.36 12.39 -17.81
N SER A 105 18.26 13.50 -18.56
CA SER A 105 17.00 13.97 -19.12
C SER A 105 16.38 12.96 -20.10
N ILE A 106 17.19 12.31 -20.93
CA ILE A 106 16.74 11.27 -21.86
C ILE A 106 16.19 10.06 -21.09
N VAL A 107 16.93 9.56 -20.09
CA VAL A 107 16.48 8.44 -19.26
C VAL A 107 15.18 8.79 -18.54
N ASN A 108 15.10 9.96 -17.91
CA ASN A 108 13.91 10.41 -17.20
C ASN A 108 12.68 10.51 -18.13
N LYS A 109 12.85 11.01 -19.36
CA LYS A 109 11.77 11.07 -20.35
C LYS A 109 11.34 9.69 -20.84
N LEU A 110 12.28 8.80 -21.15
CA LEU A 110 11.99 7.44 -21.59
C LEU A 110 11.27 6.62 -20.53
N LEU A 111 11.63 6.79 -19.25
CA LEU A 111 11.03 6.07 -18.15
C LEU A 111 9.71 6.67 -17.65
N HIS A 112 9.33 7.87 -18.08
CA HIS A 112 8.13 8.55 -17.60
C HIS A 112 6.86 7.74 -17.87
N ASP A 113 6.59 7.42 -19.14
CA ASP A 113 5.37 6.72 -19.54
C ASP A 113 5.30 5.27 -19.02
N PRO A 114 6.38 4.46 -19.07
CA PRO A 114 6.39 3.12 -18.48
C PRO A 114 6.11 3.14 -16.96
N ILE A 115 6.72 4.07 -16.22
CA ILE A 115 6.48 4.18 -14.77
C ILE A 115 5.05 4.62 -14.48
N LEU A 116 4.51 5.58 -15.24
CA LEU A 116 3.12 5.99 -15.10
C LEU A 116 2.15 4.85 -15.42
N PHE A 117 2.46 4.05 -16.44
CA PHE A 117 1.68 2.87 -16.80
C PHE A 117 1.67 1.83 -15.69
N LEU A 118 2.83 1.51 -15.09
CA LEU A 118 2.94 0.61 -13.94
C LEU A 118 2.19 1.13 -12.70
N LYS A 119 2.16 2.45 -12.49
CA LYS A 119 1.43 3.08 -11.37
C LYS A 119 -0.09 3.15 -11.58
N LYS A 120 -0.60 3.01 -12.81
CA LYS A 120 -2.05 3.09 -13.06
C LYS A 120 -2.79 1.94 -12.39
N LYS A 121 -3.93 2.26 -11.75
CA LYS A 121 -4.84 1.25 -11.19
C LYS A 121 -5.56 0.48 -12.31
N SER A 122 -5.01 -0.66 -12.74
CA SER A 122 -5.72 -1.69 -13.52
C SER A 122 -6.24 -2.83 -12.62
N GLY A 123 -7.22 -3.61 -13.10
CA GLY A 123 -7.76 -4.76 -12.34
C GLY A 123 -6.71 -5.82 -12.02
N ARG A 124 -6.92 -6.60 -10.94
CA ARG A 124 -5.94 -7.53 -10.34
C ARG A 124 -5.25 -8.45 -11.36
N SER A 125 -6.01 -9.08 -12.25
CA SER A 125 -5.48 -9.98 -13.28
C SER A 125 -4.67 -9.24 -14.35
N SER A 126 -5.06 -8.02 -14.72
CA SER A 126 -4.36 -7.21 -15.72
C SER A 126 -3.05 -6.62 -15.20
N LYS A 127 -2.96 -6.32 -13.88
CA LYS A 127 -1.74 -5.82 -13.24
C LYS A 127 -0.62 -6.85 -13.18
N GLN A 128 -0.94 -8.09 -12.81
CA GLN A 128 0.06 -9.17 -12.74
C GLN A 128 0.67 -9.44 -14.12
N HIS A 129 -0.15 -9.60 -15.16
CA HIS A 129 0.34 -9.75 -16.54
C HIS A 129 1.15 -8.54 -17.03
N CYS A 130 0.76 -7.32 -16.64
CA CYS A 130 1.52 -6.11 -16.95
C CYS A 130 2.89 -6.09 -16.26
N LEU A 131 2.95 -6.54 -15.00
CA LEU A 131 4.19 -6.64 -14.25
C LEU A 131 5.12 -7.69 -14.82
N ASP A 132 4.61 -8.89 -15.09
CA ASP A 132 5.35 -9.98 -15.71
C ASP A 132 5.91 -9.56 -17.07
N PHE A 133 5.08 -8.90 -17.89
CA PHE A 133 5.51 -8.38 -19.18
C PHE A 133 6.57 -7.29 -19.05
N ALA A 134 6.45 -6.38 -18.07
CA ALA A 134 7.48 -5.37 -17.83
C ALA A 134 8.80 -6.00 -17.35
N GLN A 135 8.74 -7.01 -16.48
CA GLN A 135 9.91 -7.75 -16.03
C GLN A 135 10.60 -8.50 -17.18
N GLN A 136 9.83 -9.10 -18.10
CA GLN A 136 10.38 -9.76 -19.29
C GLN A 136 10.93 -8.75 -20.30
N LEU A 137 10.18 -7.71 -20.63
CA LEU A 137 10.55 -6.69 -21.63
C LEU A 137 11.87 -6.00 -21.27
N PHE A 138 12.07 -5.74 -19.98
CA PHE A 138 13.28 -5.11 -19.47
C PHE A 138 14.28 -6.09 -18.86
N ASN A 139 14.05 -7.41 -18.97
CA ASN A 139 14.82 -8.47 -18.32
C ASN A 139 15.27 -8.12 -16.89
N LEU A 140 14.30 -7.93 -16.00
CA LEU A 140 14.51 -7.50 -14.60
C LEU A 140 14.50 -8.68 -13.61
N ALA A 141 14.06 -9.87 -14.02
CA ALA A 141 13.92 -11.05 -13.15
C ALA A 141 15.26 -11.68 -12.74
N ASP A 142 16.30 -11.58 -13.58
CA ASP A 142 17.62 -12.16 -13.29
C ASP A 142 18.41 -11.43 -12.18
N SER A 143 18.00 -10.21 -11.81
CA SER A 143 18.80 -9.39 -10.91
C SER A 143 18.38 -9.46 -9.44
N ALA A 144 17.25 -10.11 -9.13
CA ALA A 144 16.83 -10.39 -7.76
C ALA A 144 17.34 -11.76 -7.26
N ALA A 145 17.67 -12.69 -8.17
CA ALA A 145 18.15 -14.03 -7.81
C ALA A 145 19.68 -14.10 -7.59
N SER A 146 20.43 -13.05 -7.95
CA SER A 146 21.89 -13.03 -7.86
C SER A 146 22.43 -12.57 -6.50
N ASP A 147 21.62 -11.93 -5.65
CA ASP A 147 22.07 -11.40 -4.35
C ASP A 147 21.94 -12.41 -3.19
N ASP A 148 21.25 -13.53 -3.38
CA ASP A 148 21.02 -14.54 -2.33
C ASP A 148 22.04 -15.71 -2.33
N LEU A 149 22.92 -15.79 -3.34
CA LEU A 149 23.86 -16.93 -3.49
C LEU A 149 25.32 -16.65 -3.09
N THR A 150 25.67 -15.43 -2.68
CA THR A 150 27.06 -15.10 -2.26
C THR A 150 27.33 -15.20 -0.76
N SER A 151 26.33 -15.58 0.06
CA SER A 151 26.46 -15.64 1.53
C SER A 151 26.65 -17.05 2.13
N LEU A 152 26.71 -18.11 1.30
CA LEU A 152 26.78 -19.50 1.78
C LEU A 152 28.08 -20.26 1.47
N ASP A 153 29.05 -19.65 0.76
CA ASP A 153 30.28 -20.35 0.31
C ASP A 153 31.54 -19.97 1.14
N SER A 154 31.37 -19.49 2.39
CA SER A 154 32.50 -19.08 3.25
C SER A 154 32.55 -19.75 4.63
N LEU A 155 31.90 -20.90 4.79
CA LEU A 155 32.00 -21.72 6.00
C LEU A 155 32.34 -23.17 5.63
N ASP A 156 33.49 -23.38 5.01
CA ASP A 156 34.25 -24.65 5.07
C ASP A 156 35.67 -24.41 4.49
N GLU A 157 36.54 -23.80 5.29
CA GLU A 157 38.01 -24.04 5.30
C GLU A 157 38.56 -23.92 6.72
#